data_AF-A0A538IH44-F1
#
_entry.id   AF-A0A538IH44-F1
#
_cell.length_a   1.000
_cell.length_b   1.000
_cell.length_c   1.000
_cell.angle_alpha   90.00
_cell.angle_beta   90.00
_cell.angle_gamma   90.00
#
_symmetry.space_group_name_H-M   'P 1'
#
loop_
_entity.id
_entity.type
_entity.pdbx_description
1 polymer ?
#
loop_
_entity_poly.entity_id
_entity_poly.type
_entity_poly.pdbx_seq_one_letter_code
_entity_poly.pdbx_strand_id
1 'polypeptide(L)'
;MDRFRLPLFHADRGVFIEGSWGRQIIDRLTPEPGEPIVIKRRFSAFMGTELDLLLRRAQITKIAVMGVTLPNCPRATMFDAAALDYDVIGIEDGLATGNEDTRIANLRDLEAIGVRIATANEVIQEIHRAADRATSNEERR
;
A
#
# COMPACT_ATOMS: atom_id res chain seq x y z
N MET A 1 0.29 -7.51 -21.05
CA MET A 1 -0.76 -6.47 -20.99
C MET A 1 -2.04 -7.13 -20.53
N ASP A 2 -2.94 -6.45 -19.81
CA ASP A 2 -4.18 -7.01 -19.25
C ASP A 2 -5.23 -7.35 -20.32
N ARG A 3 -4.89 -8.26 -21.24
CA ARG A 3 -5.62 -8.53 -22.48
C ARG A 3 -7.11 -8.80 -22.28
N PHE A 4 -7.47 -9.51 -21.20
CA PHE A 4 -8.85 -9.89 -20.92
C PHE A 4 -9.64 -8.86 -20.11
N ARG A 5 -8.98 -7.90 -19.45
CA ARG A 5 -9.62 -6.83 -18.67
C ARG A 5 -9.56 -5.47 -19.35
N LEU A 6 -8.75 -5.32 -20.40
CA LEU A 6 -8.61 -4.07 -21.13
C LEU A 6 -9.96 -3.47 -21.55
N PRO A 7 -10.95 -4.25 -22.06
CA PRO A 7 -12.26 -3.68 -22.37
C PRO A 7 -12.97 -3.04 -21.16
N LEU A 8 -12.80 -3.60 -19.95
CA LEU A 8 -13.37 -3.05 -18.72
C LEU A 8 -12.73 -1.69 -18.34
N PHE A 9 -11.47 -1.50 -18.70
CA PHE A 9 -10.71 -0.28 -18.39
C PHE A 9 -11.07 0.88 -19.32
N HIS A 10 -11.49 0.57 -20.54
CA HIS A 10 -11.96 1.57 -21.50
C HIS A 10 -13.44 1.95 -21.33
N ALA A 11 -14.17 1.30 -20.44
CA ALA A 11 -15.54 1.70 -20.10
C ALA A 11 -15.57 3.08 -19.39
N ASP A 12 -16.71 3.77 -19.51
CA ASP A 12 -16.96 5.09 -18.92
C ASP A 12 -15.89 6.15 -19.26
N ARG A 13 -15.34 6.86 -18.25
CA ARG A 13 -14.28 7.88 -18.42
C ARG A 13 -12.87 7.29 -18.52
N GLY A 14 -12.76 5.98 -18.76
CA GLY A 14 -11.50 5.24 -18.78
C GLY A 14 -10.91 5.11 -17.37
N VAL A 15 -10.93 3.91 -16.80
CA VAL A 15 -10.33 3.61 -15.49
C VAL A 15 -8.98 2.93 -15.70
N PHE A 16 -7.94 3.44 -15.05
CA PHE A 16 -6.53 2.99 -15.21
C PHE A 16 -5.90 3.23 -16.60
N ILE A 17 -6.53 4.03 -17.47
CA ILE A 17 -6.00 4.37 -18.79
C ILE A 17 -5.10 5.61 -18.68
N GLU A 18 -3.94 5.59 -19.33
CA GLU A 18 -3.02 6.73 -19.30
C GLU A 18 -3.67 7.99 -19.90
N GLY A 19 -3.50 9.13 -19.21
CA GLY A 19 -4.12 10.40 -19.59
C GLY A 19 -5.63 10.51 -19.30
N SER A 20 -6.30 9.44 -18.87
CA SER A 20 -7.73 9.51 -18.53
C SER A 20 -7.97 10.12 -17.15
N TRP A 21 -9.18 10.63 -16.94
CA TRP A 21 -9.61 11.14 -15.63
C TRP A 21 -9.53 10.06 -14.54
N GLY A 22 -9.95 8.82 -14.86
CA GLY A 22 -9.95 7.69 -13.90
C GLY A 22 -8.55 7.18 -13.53
N ARG A 23 -7.48 7.79 -14.05
CA ARG A 23 -6.08 7.49 -13.71
C ARG A 23 -5.42 8.59 -12.85
N GLN A 24 -6.05 9.75 -12.71
CA GLN A 24 -5.52 10.86 -11.93
C GLN A 24 -5.54 10.54 -10.44
N ILE A 25 -4.52 11.04 -9.73
CA ILE A 25 -4.51 11.02 -8.27
C ILE A 25 -5.47 12.11 -7.80
N ILE A 26 -6.29 11.82 -6.79
CA ILE A 26 -7.21 12.81 -6.23
C ILE A 26 -6.41 13.90 -5.50
N ASP A 27 -6.91 15.14 -5.50
CA ASP A 27 -6.21 16.30 -4.94
C ASP A 27 -5.72 16.08 -3.50
N ARG A 28 -6.53 15.41 -2.66
CA ARG A 28 -6.23 15.12 -1.25
C ARG A 28 -5.08 14.14 -1.04
N LEU A 29 -4.65 13.42 -2.08
CA LEU A 29 -3.55 12.46 -2.06
C LEU A 29 -2.45 12.85 -3.05
N THR A 30 -2.41 14.12 -3.47
CA THR A 30 -1.32 14.62 -4.33
C THR A 30 0.00 14.42 -3.61
N PRO A 31 0.99 13.72 -4.21
CA PRO A 31 2.27 13.49 -3.57
C PRO A 31 3.02 14.80 -3.33
N GLU A 32 3.69 14.89 -2.19
CA GLU A 32 4.57 16.02 -1.86
C GLU A 32 5.85 15.99 -2.72
N PRO A 33 6.55 17.13 -2.87
CA PRO A 33 7.81 17.18 -3.61
C PRO A 33 8.83 16.18 -3.09
N GLY A 34 9.30 15.28 -3.97
CA GLY A 34 10.28 14.24 -3.65
C GLY A 34 9.68 12.89 -3.24
N GLU A 35 8.36 12.80 -3.06
CA GLU A 35 7.71 11.51 -2.84
C GLU A 35 7.73 10.66 -4.14
N PRO A 36 8.18 9.39 -4.06
CA PRO A 36 8.27 8.54 -5.24
C PRO A 36 6.87 8.09 -5.70
N ILE A 37 6.64 8.16 -7.02
CA ILE A 37 5.42 7.64 -7.66
C ILE A 37 5.79 6.41 -8.49
N VAL A 38 5.28 5.24 -8.09
CA VAL A 38 5.51 3.98 -8.81
C VAL A 38 4.32 3.65 -9.71
N ILE A 39 4.55 3.51 -11.02
CA ILE A 39 3.49 3.15 -11.97
C ILE A 39 3.43 1.63 -12.14
N LYS A 40 2.39 1.01 -11.57
CA LYS A 40 2.15 -0.43 -11.71
C LYS A 40 1.14 -0.76 -12.81
N ARG A 41 1.35 -1.90 -13.47
CA ARG A 41 0.44 -2.48 -14.48
C ARG A 41 -0.23 -3.77 -14.01
N ARG A 42 0.00 -4.18 -12.76
CA ARG A 42 -0.52 -5.40 -12.13
C ARG A 42 -1.07 -5.09 -10.75
N PHE A 43 -1.64 -6.10 -10.08
CA PHE A 43 -2.25 -5.91 -8.77
C PHE A 43 -1.21 -5.54 -7.71
N SER A 44 -0.20 -6.38 -7.54
CA SER A 44 0.94 -6.08 -6.66
C SER A 44 1.70 -4.85 -7.15
N ALA A 45 2.07 -4.00 -6.20
CA ALA A 45 2.94 -2.86 -6.45
C ALA A 45 4.40 -3.26 -6.70
N PHE A 46 4.82 -4.50 -6.40
CA PHE A 46 6.15 -5.04 -6.66
C PHE A 46 6.28 -5.69 -8.04
N MET A 47 5.18 -6.24 -8.57
CA MET A 47 5.22 -7.04 -9.78
C MET A 47 5.54 -6.19 -11.02
N GLY A 48 6.80 -6.26 -11.46
CA GLY A 48 7.28 -5.57 -12.65
C GLY A 48 7.43 -4.06 -12.46
N THR A 49 7.81 -3.63 -11.25
CA THR A 49 8.10 -2.23 -10.90
C THR A 49 9.44 -2.13 -10.16
N GLU A 50 9.88 -0.91 -9.91
CA GLU A 50 11.07 -0.56 -9.13
C GLU A 50 10.85 -0.49 -7.60
N LEU A 51 9.66 -0.83 -7.09
CA LEU A 51 9.32 -0.60 -5.67
C LEU A 51 10.29 -1.27 -4.70
N ASP A 52 10.62 -2.55 -4.90
CA ASP A 52 11.56 -3.28 -4.02
C ASP A 52 12.94 -2.61 -3.99
N LEU A 53 13.42 -2.18 -5.17
CA LEU A 53 14.72 -1.51 -5.29
C LEU A 53 14.72 -0.16 -4.56
N LEU A 54 13.64 0.62 -4.66
CA LEU A 54 13.49 1.89 -3.96
C LEU A 54 13.52 1.70 -2.44
N LEU A 55 12.72 0.75 -1.93
CA LEU A 55 12.64 0.46 -0.49
C LEU A 55 13.96 -0.05 0.07
N ARG A 56 14.61 -1.00 -0.61
CA ARG A 56 15.92 -1.54 -0.18
C ARG A 56 17.01 -0.48 -0.20
N ARG A 57 17.05 0.39 -1.21
CA ARG A 57 18.02 1.50 -1.27
C ARG A 57 17.83 2.49 -0.13
N ALA A 58 16.59 2.69 0.31
CA ALA A 58 16.25 3.51 1.48
C ALA A 58 16.41 2.76 2.83
N GLN A 59 16.89 1.51 2.81
CA GLN A 59 17.04 0.64 3.98
C GLN A 59 15.73 0.43 4.75
N ILE A 60 14.60 0.50 4.05
CA ILE A 60 13.28 0.28 4.63
C ILE A 60 13.04 -1.22 4.77
N THR A 61 12.68 -1.65 5.98
CA THR A 61 12.32 -3.04 6.30
C THR A 61 10.88 -3.19 6.77
N LYS A 62 10.22 -2.09 7.11
CA LYS A 62 8.83 -2.05 7.59
C LYS A 62 8.00 -1.13 6.70
N ILE A 63 6.83 -1.60 6.26
CA ILE A 63 5.92 -0.84 5.41
C ILE A 63 4.50 -0.87 5.94
N ALA A 64 3.77 0.22 5.72
CA ALA A 64 2.33 0.31 5.95
C ALA A 64 1.61 0.41 4.60
N VAL A 65 0.51 -0.33 4.43
CA VAL A 65 -0.23 -0.44 3.17
C VAL A 65 -1.70 -0.05 3.37
N MET A 66 -2.18 0.85 2.53
CA MET A 66 -3.58 1.28 2.42
C MET A 66 -4.01 1.41 0.95
N GLY A 67 -5.31 1.53 0.68
CA GLY A 67 -5.83 1.80 -0.66
C GLY A 67 -7.00 0.91 -1.08
N VAL A 68 -7.20 0.81 -2.41
CA VAL A 68 -8.43 0.26 -3.02
C VAL A 68 -8.12 -0.67 -4.21
N THR A 69 -8.81 -1.81 -4.39
CA THR A 69 -9.70 -2.51 -3.44
C THR A 69 -8.92 -3.65 -2.74
N LEU A 70 -9.12 -3.83 -1.42
CA LEU A 70 -8.41 -4.81 -0.58
C LEU A 70 -8.25 -6.20 -1.20
N PRO A 71 -9.31 -6.90 -1.71
CA PRO A 71 -9.12 -8.25 -2.24
C PRO A 71 -8.22 -8.34 -3.47
N ASN A 72 -7.83 -7.19 -4.04
CA ASN A 72 -6.99 -7.10 -5.23
C ASN A 72 -5.63 -6.46 -4.92
N CYS A 73 -5.49 -5.15 -5.15
CA CYS A 73 -4.18 -4.49 -5.19
C CYS A 73 -3.47 -4.47 -3.82
N PRO A 74 -4.12 -4.03 -2.72
CA PRO A 74 -3.48 -4.02 -1.42
C PRO A 74 -3.13 -5.44 -0.95
N ARG A 75 -4.04 -6.42 -1.07
CA ARG A 75 -3.74 -7.82 -0.73
C ARG A 75 -2.54 -8.37 -1.50
N ALA A 76 -2.53 -8.26 -2.83
CA ALA A 76 -1.43 -8.76 -3.63
C ALA A 76 -0.10 -8.09 -3.24
N THR A 77 -0.12 -6.79 -2.93
CA THR A 77 1.07 -6.06 -2.49
C THR A 77 1.55 -6.54 -1.12
N MET A 78 0.65 -6.77 -0.16
CA MET A 78 1.00 -7.24 1.18
C MET A 78 1.53 -8.68 1.18
N PHE A 79 0.95 -9.58 0.36
CA PHE A 79 1.47 -10.94 0.20
C PHE A 79 2.89 -10.93 -0.39
N ASP A 80 3.12 -10.15 -1.46
CA ASP A 80 4.46 -10.03 -2.05
C ASP A 80 5.45 -9.36 -1.09
N ALA A 81 5.02 -8.35 -0.34
CA ALA A 81 5.86 -7.71 0.67
C ALA A 81 6.30 -8.69 1.76
N ALA A 82 5.37 -9.49 2.30
CA ALA A 82 5.69 -10.52 3.28
C ALA A 82 6.66 -11.57 2.70
N ALA A 83 6.45 -11.98 1.44
CA ALA A 83 7.35 -12.92 0.76
C ALA A 83 8.75 -12.33 0.45
N LEU A 84 8.89 -11.00 0.45
CA LEU A 84 10.15 -10.28 0.26
C LEU A 84 10.83 -9.86 1.58
N ASP A 85 10.34 -10.38 2.71
CA ASP A 85 10.82 -10.13 4.08
C ASP A 85 10.61 -8.69 4.60
N TYR A 86 9.56 -8.00 4.15
CA TYR A 86 9.12 -6.76 4.80
C TYR A 86 8.22 -7.06 6.02
N ASP A 87 8.39 -6.29 7.10
CA ASP A 87 7.42 -6.23 8.22
C ASP A 87 6.23 -5.37 7.77
N VAL A 88 5.08 -6.01 7.53
CA VAL A 88 3.94 -5.38 6.86
C VAL A 88 2.84 -5.04 7.84
N ILE A 89 2.35 -3.79 7.74
CA ILE A 89 1.16 -3.32 8.45
C ILE A 89 0.06 -2.99 7.43
N GLY A 90 -1.11 -3.63 7.54
CA GLY A 90 -2.32 -3.25 6.80
C GLY A 90 -3.14 -2.22 7.59
N ILE A 91 -3.39 -1.05 6.98
CA ILE A 91 -4.15 0.04 7.61
C ILE A 91 -5.65 -0.17 7.37
N GLU A 92 -6.36 -0.81 8.30
CA GLU A 92 -7.72 -1.32 8.03
C GLU A 92 -8.75 -0.24 7.68
N ASP A 93 -8.68 0.92 8.33
CA ASP A 93 -9.53 2.09 8.09
C ASP A 93 -9.15 2.84 6.81
N GLY A 94 -8.03 2.46 6.19
CA GLY A 94 -7.58 2.90 4.87
C GLY A 94 -7.76 1.87 3.75
N LEU A 95 -8.34 0.70 4.03
CA LEU A 95 -8.51 -0.39 3.06
C LEU A 95 -9.97 -0.51 2.61
N ALA A 96 -10.24 -0.13 1.36
CA ALA A 96 -11.60 -0.18 0.81
C ALA A 96 -11.96 -1.56 0.24
N THR A 97 -13.15 -2.06 0.58
CA THR A 97 -13.73 -3.32 0.07
C THR A 97 -15.12 -3.09 -0.51
N GLY A 98 -15.64 -4.07 -1.26
CA GLY A 98 -17.01 -4.01 -1.80
C GLY A 98 -18.09 -4.38 -0.77
N ASN A 99 -17.77 -5.19 0.22
CA ASN A 99 -18.67 -5.59 1.31
C ASN A 99 -17.88 -6.07 2.53
N GLU A 100 -18.58 -6.24 3.64
CA GLU A 100 -17.99 -6.58 4.94
C GLU A 100 -17.49 -8.02 5.01
N ASP A 101 -18.21 -8.99 4.44
CA ASP A 101 -17.78 -10.39 4.42
C ASP A 101 -16.44 -10.56 3.70
N THR A 102 -16.28 -9.86 2.57
CA THR A 102 -15.02 -9.81 1.82
C THR A 102 -13.92 -9.15 2.64
N ARG A 103 -14.23 -8.08 3.40
CA ARG A 103 -13.26 -7.42 4.28
C ARG A 103 -12.75 -8.40 5.32
N ILE A 104 -13.65 -9.02 6.07
CA ILE A 104 -13.32 -9.94 7.16
C ILE A 104 -12.48 -11.12 6.67
N ALA A 105 -12.89 -11.75 5.56
CA ALA A 105 -12.14 -12.88 5.01
C ALA A 105 -10.71 -12.48 4.58
N ASN A 106 -10.55 -11.32 3.94
CA ASN A 106 -9.24 -10.88 3.47
C ASN A 106 -8.32 -10.43 4.61
N LEU A 107 -8.86 -9.76 5.64
CA LEU A 107 -8.06 -9.38 6.81
C LEU A 107 -7.55 -10.62 7.56
N ARG A 108 -8.42 -11.62 7.77
CA ARG A 108 -8.02 -12.88 8.40
C ARG A 108 -6.89 -13.60 7.65
N ASP A 109 -6.98 -13.65 6.32
CA ASP A 109 -5.93 -14.27 5.51
C ASP A 109 -4.60 -13.50 5.59
N LEU A 110 -4.65 -12.17 5.68
CA LEU A 110 -3.46 -11.33 5.82
C LEU A 110 -2.81 -11.54 7.19
N GLU A 111 -3.60 -11.57 8.27
CA GLU A 111 -3.10 -11.90 9.61
C GLU A 111 -2.47 -13.29 9.65
N ALA A 112 -3.06 -14.27 8.97
CA ALA A 112 -2.55 -15.64 8.92
C ALA A 112 -1.16 -15.77 8.27
N ILE A 113 -0.75 -14.83 7.42
CA ILE A 113 0.60 -14.76 6.84
C ILE A 113 1.53 -13.83 7.60
N GLY A 114 1.11 -13.29 8.75
CA GLY A 114 1.92 -12.43 9.61
C GLY A 114 1.83 -10.93 9.32
N VAL A 115 0.90 -10.48 8.47
CA VAL A 115 0.63 -9.05 8.31
C VAL A 115 -0.08 -8.54 9.54
N ARG A 116 0.43 -7.49 10.17
CA ARG A 116 -0.26 -6.84 11.28
C ARG A 116 -1.39 -5.96 10.75
N ILE A 117 -2.59 -6.09 11.28
CA ILE A 117 -3.70 -5.19 10.97
C ILE A 117 -3.81 -4.13 12.09
N ALA A 118 -3.91 -2.87 11.70
CA ALA A 118 -4.01 -1.74 12.62
C ALA A 118 -4.77 -0.57 11.99
N THR A 119 -5.25 0.35 12.80
CA THR A 119 -5.81 1.63 12.34
C THR A 119 -4.71 2.63 12.01
N ALA A 120 -5.01 3.62 11.17
CA ALA A 120 -4.09 4.70 10.84
C ALA A 120 -3.63 5.44 12.11
N ASN A 121 -4.56 5.69 13.04
CA ASN A 121 -4.26 6.37 14.29
C ASN A 121 -3.26 5.59 15.15
N GLU A 122 -3.42 4.27 15.30
CA GLU A 122 -2.48 3.45 16.07
C GLU A 122 -1.05 3.54 15.49
N VAL A 123 -0.92 3.44 14.17
CA VAL A 123 0.37 3.54 13.48
C VAL A 123 1.00 4.93 13.64
N ILE A 124 0.21 6.01 13.52
CA ILE A 124 0.70 7.37 13.75
C ILE A 124 1.23 7.53 15.18
N GLN A 125 0.50 7.01 16.18
CA GLN A 125 0.96 7.06 17.57
C GLN A 125 2.23 6.23 17.81
N GLU A 126 2.41 5.12 17.09
CA GLU A 126 3.66 4.35 17.13
C GLU A 126 4.84 5.11 16.53
N ILE A 127 4.63 5.81 15.40
CA ILE A 127 5.65 6.63 14.75
C ILE A 127 6.11 7.77 15.67
N HIS A 128 5.17 8.51 16.27
CA HIS A 128 5.50 9.57 17.23
C HIS A 128 6.31 9.03 18.41
N ARG A 129 5.87 7.93 19.03
CA ARG A 129 6.60 7.28 20.13
C ARG A 129 7.99 6.76 19.72
N ALA A 130 8.18 6.38 18.46
CA ALA A 130 9.49 5.97 17.96
C ALA A 130 10.42 7.18 17.77
N ALA A 131 9.91 8.29 17.24
CA ALA A 131 10.64 9.54 17.07
C ALA A 131 11.12 10.10 18.43
N ASP A 132 10.24 10.16 19.43
CA ASP A 132 10.59 10.66 20.77
C ASP A 132 11.71 9.83 21.44
N ARG A 133 11.69 8.51 21.22
CA ARG A 133 12.74 7.60 21.73
C ARG A 133 14.07 7.78 21.00
N ALA A 134 14.05 8.10 19.71
CA ALA A 134 15.27 8.38 18.95
C ALA A 134 15.95 9.66 19.46
N THR A 135 15.19 10.75 19.61
CA THR A 135 15.68 12.05 20.10
C THR A 135 16.27 11.93 21.51
N SER A 136 15.57 11.26 22.43
CA SER A 136 16.06 11.11 23.82
C SER A 136 17.29 10.21 23.95
N ASN A 137 17.54 9.30 23.01
CA ASN A 137 18.77 8.51 22.96
C ASN A 137 19.96 9.28 22.38
N GLU A 138 19.70 10.27 21.53
CA GLU A 138 20.72 11.14 20.93
C GLU A 138 21.19 12.20 21.94
N GLU A 139 20.28 12.76 22.74
CA GLU A 139 20.62 13.71 23.83
C GLU A 139 21.42 13.08 24.99
N ARG A 140 21.42 11.74 25.09
CA ARG A 140 22.16 10.98 26.11
C ARG A 140 23.55 10.52 25.64
N ARG A 141 23.91 10.77 24.37
CA ARG A 141 25.22 10.44 23.79
C ARG A 141 26.11 11.67 23.74
#